data_AF-A0A2P9AKM1-F1
#
_entry.id   AF-A0A2P9AKM1-F1
#
_cell.length_a   1.000
_cell.length_b   1.000
_cell.length_c   1.000
_cell.angle_alpha   90.00
_cell.angle_beta   90.00
_cell.angle_gamma   90.00
#
_symmetry.space_group_name_H-M   'P 1'
#
loop_
_entity.id
_entity.type
_entity.pdbx_description
1 polymer ?
#
loop_
_entity_poly.entity_id
_entity_poly.type
_entity_poly.pdbx_seq_one_letter_code
_entity_poly.pdbx_strand_id
1 'polypeptide(L)'
;MFRGKASATSAISGRPLSYPLLRKTFASLLPEDMQGVFMMIARAAKEGWPCPSDAAIARAYGSHSLRRARRLLTYIEEQGLIVCQLDGVGRRTVTLVELAWATAPGDPNAEEVAQGSLAV
;
A
#
# COMPACT_ATOMS: atom_id res chain seq x y z
N MET A 1 10.95 -8.22 30.33
CA MET A 1 9.94 -8.95 29.53
C MET A 1 9.95 -8.43 28.09
N PHE A 2 10.86 -8.94 27.25
CA PHE A 2 10.90 -8.68 25.82
C PHE A 2 10.20 -9.85 25.12
N ARG A 3 9.02 -9.63 24.54
CA ARG A 3 8.40 -10.63 23.66
C ARG A 3 8.98 -10.44 22.26
N GLY A 4 9.87 -11.35 21.89
CA GLY A 4 10.32 -11.51 20.53
C GLY A 4 9.20 -11.91 19.59
N LYS A 5 9.18 -11.27 18.42
CA LYS A 5 8.86 -11.94 17.16
C LYS A 5 9.98 -11.59 16.18
N ALA A 6 10.88 -12.56 16.00
CA ALA A 6 11.68 -12.65 14.80
C ALA A 6 10.75 -13.07 13.66
N SER A 7 10.64 -12.25 12.62
CA SER A 7 10.09 -12.67 11.33
C SER A 7 10.95 -12.09 10.22
N ALA A 8 11.94 -12.91 9.87
CA ALA A 8 12.48 -13.12 8.55
C ALA A 8 12.79 -11.86 7.70
N THR A 9 14.04 -11.43 7.81
CA THR A 9 14.87 -11.15 6.63
C THR A 9 14.65 -12.26 5.59
N SER A 10 13.81 -12.03 4.58
CA SER A 10 13.71 -12.91 3.42
C SER A 10 14.21 -12.18 2.20
N ALA A 11 15.48 -12.44 1.89
CA ALA A 11 16.06 -12.49 0.55
C ALA A 11 15.24 -11.81 -0.56
N ILE A 12 15.47 -10.50 -0.75
CA ILE A 12 15.33 -9.87 -2.06
C ILE A 12 16.59 -10.28 -2.85
N SER A 13 16.70 -11.57 -3.18
CA SER A 13 17.72 -12.05 -4.11
C SER A 13 17.06 -12.45 -5.42
N GLY A 14 17.29 -11.60 -6.41
CA GLY A 14 17.48 -11.98 -7.81
C GLY A 14 16.40 -12.86 -8.45
N ARG A 15 15.38 -12.23 -9.04
CA ARG A 15 14.91 -12.62 -10.37
C ARG A 15 14.60 -11.37 -11.17
N PRO A 16 15.37 -11.04 -12.22
CA PRO A 16 14.86 -10.14 -13.25
C PRO A 16 13.81 -10.95 -14.01
N LEU A 17 12.55 -10.80 -13.64
CA LEU A 17 11.45 -11.30 -14.45
C LEU A 17 11.31 -10.40 -15.68
N SER A 18 12.20 -10.63 -16.63
CA SER A 18 12.07 -10.16 -17.99
C SER A 18 10.85 -10.86 -18.60
N TYR A 19 9.68 -10.20 -18.51
CA TYR A 19 8.49 -10.55 -19.30
C TYR A 19 8.32 -9.55 -20.45
N PRO A 20 9.06 -9.67 -21.56
CA PRO A 20 9.00 -8.69 -22.64
C PRO A 20 7.68 -8.72 -23.46
N LEU A 21 6.61 -9.39 -23.01
CA LEU A 21 5.36 -9.55 -23.78
C LEU A 21 4.05 -9.38 -22.99
N LEU A 22 4.06 -8.91 -21.75
CA LEU A 22 2.83 -8.66 -21.00
C LEU A 22 2.87 -7.25 -20.41
N ARG A 23 2.42 -6.27 -21.20
CA ARG A 23 1.93 -4.98 -20.68
C ARG A 23 0.62 -5.20 -19.92
N LYS A 24 0.60 -6.11 -18.94
CA LYS A 24 -0.47 -6.18 -17.95
C LYS A 24 -0.17 -5.09 -16.94
N THR A 25 -1.00 -4.07 -16.92
CA THR A 25 -1.07 -3.12 -15.82
C THR A 25 -1.25 -3.91 -14.53
N PHE A 26 -0.41 -3.66 -13.51
CA PHE A 26 -0.46 -4.35 -12.21
C PHE A 26 -1.85 -4.30 -11.57
N ALA A 27 -2.58 -3.21 -11.80
CA ALA A 27 -3.99 -3.08 -11.40
C ALA A 27 -4.87 -4.21 -11.97
N SER A 28 -4.65 -4.66 -13.20
CA SER A 28 -5.45 -5.70 -13.85
C SER A 28 -5.24 -7.11 -13.29
N LEU A 29 -4.28 -7.30 -12.37
CA LEU A 29 -4.13 -8.53 -11.60
C LEU A 29 -5.08 -8.58 -10.40
N LEU A 30 -5.62 -7.43 -9.99
CA LEU A 30 -6.54 -7.31 -8.87
C LEU A 30 -8.00 -7.28 -9.37
N PRO A 31 -8.96 -7.76 -8.55
CA PRO A 31 -10.39 -7.52 -8.78
C PRO A 31 -10.68 -6.03 -8.96
N GLU A 32 -11.65 -5.65 -9.80
CA GLU A 32 -12.03 -4.26 -10.12
C GLU A 32 -12.12 -3.37 -8.85
N ASP A 33 -12.77 -3.88 -7.81
CA ASP A 33 -12.98 -3.21 -6.52
C ASP A 33 -11.67 -2.87 -5.78
N MET A 34 -10.59 -3.60 -6.06
CA MET A 34 -9.26 -3.40 -5.47
C MET A 34 -8.34 -2.58 -6.36
N GLN A 35 -8.64 -2.48 -7.66
CA GLN A 35 -7.85 -1.68 -8.60
C GLN A 35 -7.84 -0.20 -8.22
N GLY A 36 -9.01 0.33 -7.84
CA GLY A 36 -9.14 1.72 -7.39
C GLY A 36 -8.25 2.03 -6.18
N VAL A 37 -8.22 1.12 -5.19
CA VAL A 37 -7.35 1.25 -4.01
C VAL A 37 -5.88 1.18 -4.39
N PHE A 38 -5.50 0.23 -5.24
CA PHE A 38 -4.13 0.10 -5.70
C PHE A 38 -3.66 1.37 -6.44
N MET A 39 -4.49 1.94 -7.31
CA MET A 39 -4.17 3.16 -8.05
C MET A 39 -4.06 4.38 -7.13
N MET A 40 -4.86 4.47 -6.06
CA MET A 40 -4.73 5.50 -5.05
C MET A 40 -3.36 5.45 -4.36
N ILE A 41 -2.93 4.25 -3.95
CA ILE A 41 -1.62 4.04 -3.32
C ILE A 41 -0.49 4.29 -4.32
N ALA A 42 -0.62 3.80 -5.56
CA ALA A 42 0.36 4.00 -6.61
C ALA A 42 0.56 5.49 -6.93
N ARG A 43 -0.53 6.27 -6.94
CA ARG A 43 -0.46 7.73 -7.09
C ARG A 43 0.26 8.38 -5.92
N ALA A 44 -0.10 8.02 -4.68
CA ALA A 44 0.57 8.55 -3.50
C ALA A 44 2.07 8.24 -3.51
N ALA A 45 2.47 7.04 -3.93
CA ALA A 45 3.87 6.64 -4.01
C ALA A 45 4.61 7.39 -5.12
N LYS A 46 3.96 7.59 -6.27
CA LYS A 46 4.52 8.34 -7.39
C LYS A 46 4.75 9.81 -7.04
N GLU A 47 3.80 10.43 -6.33
CA GLU A 47 3.89 11.84 -5.92
C GLU A 47 4.68 12.03 -4.60
N GLY A 48 5.11 10.95 -3.94
CA GLY A 48 5.79 11.01 -2.64
C GLY A 48 4.89 11.50 -1.51
N TRP A 49 3.58 11.36 -1.66
CA TRP A 49 2.58 11.79 -0.68
C TRP A 49 2.51 10.83 0.51
N PRO A 50 2.04 11.30 1.68
CA PRO A 50 1.83 10.44 2.83
C PRO A 50 0.91 9.26 2.47
N CYS A 51 1.22 8.08 3.01
CA CYS A 51 0.39 6.89 2.83
C CYS A 51 -1.07 7.19 3.25
N PRO A 52 -2.08 6.82 2.42
CA PRO A 52 -3.47 6.98 2.80
C PRO A 52 -3.80 6.15 4.05
N SER A 53 -4.71 6.66 4.88
CA SER A 53 -5.13 6.00 6.12
C SER A 53 -6.06 4.81 5.85
N ASP A 54 -6.25 3.95 6.84
CA ASP A 54 -7.17 2.81 6.74
C ASP A 54 -8.62 3.26 6.43
N ALA A 55 -9.00 4.48 6.85
CA ALA A 55 -10.30 5.07 6.56
C ALA A 55 -10.45 5.43 5.08
N ALA A 56 -9.42 6.04 4.47
CA ALA A 56 -9.39 6.37 3.05
C ALA A 56 -9.45 5.12 2.17
N ILE A 57 -8.69 4.10 2.57
CA ILE A 57 -8.68 2.81 1.88
C ILE A 57 -10.03 2.12 1.99
N ALA A 58 -10.64 2.14 3.18
CA ALA A 58 -11.97 1.58 3.37
C ALA A 58 -12.97 2.26 2.44
N ARG A 59 -12.99 3.60 2.40
CA ARG A 59 -13.89 4.39 1.55
C ARG A 59 -13.70 4.09 0.06
N ALA A 60 -12.46 4.05 -0.41
CA ALA A 60 -12.15 3.70 -1.79
C ALA A 60 -12.61 2.28 -2.17
N TYR A 61 -12.62 1.37 -1.20
CA TYR A 61 -13.14 0.02 -1.34
C TYR A 61 -14.68 -0.08 -1.17
N GLY A 62 -15.37 1.02 -0.84
CA GLY A 62 -16.82 1.03 -0.56
C GLY A 62 -17.20 0.47 0.81
N SER A 63 -16.27 0.44 1.77
CA SER A 63 -16.49 -0.01 3.14
C SER A 63 -16.16 1.10 4.15
N HIS A 64 -16.75 1.06 5.34
CA HIS A 64 -16.31 1.88 6.47
C HIS A 64 -15.49 1.07 7.48
N SER A 65 -15.24 -0.22 7.20
CA SER A 65 -14.54 -1.11 8.11
C SER A 65 -13.02 -0.99 7.96
N LEU A 66 -12.36 -0.38 8.94
CA LEU A 66 -10.88 -0.28 9.01
C LEU A 66 -10.22 -1.66 8.97
N ARG A 67 -10.83 -2.67 9.63
CA ARG A 67 -10.33 -4.05 9.62
C ARG A 67 -10.36 -4.65 8.21
N ARG A 68 -11.35 -4.28 7.39
CA ARG A 68 -11.44 -4.74 6.00
C ARG A 68 -10.38 -4.07 5.12
N ALA A 69 -10.14 -2.78 5.32
CA ALA A 69 -9.03 -2.08 4.65
C ALA A 69 -7.67 -2.74 4.96
N ARG A 70 -7.40 -3.07 6.24
CA ARG A 70 -6.17 -3.78 6.62
C ARG A 70 -6.03 -5.14 5.93
N ARG A 71 -7.11 -5.94 5.90
CA ARG A 71 -7.10 -7.24 5.20
C ARG A 71 -6.84 -7.08 3.71
N LEU A 72 -7.39 -6.05 3.10
CA LEU A 72 -7.18 -5.75 1.68
C LEU A 72 -5.72 -5.41 1.40
N LEU A 73 -5.08 -4.59 2.25
CA LEU A 73 -3.65 -4.32 2.13
C LEU A 73 -2.80 -5.58 2.27
N THR A 74 -3.10 -6.42 3.26
CA THR A 74 -2.43 -7.72 3.43
C THR A 74 -2.60 -8.60 2.19
N TYR A 75 -3.80 -8.62 1.59
CA TYR A 75 -4.03 -9.39 0.37
C TYR A 75 -3.19 -8.87 -0.81
N ILE A 76 -3.13 -7.56 -1.02
CA ILE A 76 -2.32 -6.96 -2.09
C ILE A 76 -0.82 -7.20 -1.83
N GLU A 77 -0.40 -7.19 -0.57
CA GLU A 77 0.96 -7.53 -0.15
C GLU A 77 1.30 -9.01 -0.41
N GLU A 78 0.37 -9.93 -0.12
CA GLU A 78 0.49 -11.36 -0.43
C GLU A 78 0.57 -11.62 -1.96
N GLN A 79 -0.04 -10.77 -2.79
CA GLN A 79 0.13 -10.83 -4.25
C GLN A 79 1.51 -10.34 -4.73
N GLY A 80 2.34 -9.80 -3.84
CA GLY A 80 3.66 -9.27 -4.17
C GLY A 80 3.64 -7.91 -4.88
N LEU A 81 2.51 -7.20 -4.87
CA LEU A 81 2.36 -5.91 -5.55
C LEU A 81 2.84 -4.73 -4.69
N ILE A 82 2.66 -4.83 -3.38
CA ILE A 82 3.06 -3.81 -2.40
C ILE A 82 3.78 -4.46 -1.22
N VAL A 83 4.55 -3.66 -0.49
CA VAL A 83 5.13 -3.98 0.81
C VAL A 83 4.68 -2.92 1.79
N CYS A 84 4.04 -3.33 2.88
CA CYS A 84 3.59 -2.44 3.94
C CYS A 84 4.58 -2.47 5.09
N GLN A 85 5.34 -1.39 5.27
CA GLN A 85 6.24 -1.24 6.40
C GLN A 85 5.61 -0.32 7.45
N LEU A 86 5.66 -0.73 8.72
CA LEU A 86 5.32 0.13 9.86
C LEU A 86 6.60 0.53 10.57
N ASP A 87 6.82 1.83 10.71
CA ASP A 87 7.92 2.36 11.49
C ASP A 87 7.66 2.17 12.99
N GLY A 88 8.72 2.25 13.81
CA GLY A 88 8.61 2.14 15.29
C GLY A 88 7.72 3.21 15.95
N VAL A 89 7.34 4.26 15.21
CA VAL A 89 6.42 5.33 15.61
C VAL A 89 4.96 5.04 15.19
N GLY A 90 4.70 3.91 14.52
CA GLY A 90 3.37 3.51 14.05
C GLY A 90 2.97 4.13 12.71
N ARG A 91 3.87 4.82 12.01
CA ARG A 91 3.64 5.35 10.66
C ARG A 91 3.78 4.23 9.64
N ARG A 92 2.88 4.18 8.66
CA ARG A 92 2.89 3.22 7.56
C ARG A 92 3.53 3.86 6.34
N THR A 93 4.49 3.13 5.78
CA THR A 93 5.14 3.39 4.50
C THR A 93 4.80 2.24 3.57
N VAL A 94 4.31 2.53 2.37
CA VAL A 94 3.94 1.51 1.39
C VAL A 94 4.86 1.63 0.19
N THR A 95 5.56 0.54 -0.12
CA THR A 95 6.48 0.45 -1.26
C THR A 95 5.86 -0.44 -2.33
N LEU A 96 5.79 0.04 -3.56
CA LEU A 96 5.39 -0.76 -4.72
C LEU A 96 6.61 -1.52 -5.22
N VAL A 97 6.55 -2.85 -5.15
CA VAL A 97 7.69 -3.75 -5.41
C VAL A 97 8.22 -3.59 -6.83
N GLU A 98 7.31 -3.64 -7.81
CA GLU A 98 7.65 -3.62 -9.23
C GLU A 98 8.06 -2.23 -9.75
N LEU A 99 7.56 -1.17 -9.10
CA LEU A 99 7.85 0.21 -9.50
C LEU A 99 8.97 0.86 -8.69
N ALA A 100 9.42 0.20 -7.61
CA ALA A 100 10.37 0.73 -6.63
C ALA A 100 9.98 2.14 -6.10
N TRP A 101 8.69 2.47 -6.09
CA TRP A 101 8.16 3.72 -5.55
C TRP A 101 7.66 3.52 -4.14
N ALA A 102 7.97 4.46 -3.25
CA ALA A 102 7.53 4.43 -1.86
C ALA A 102 6.72 5.68 -1.54
N THR A 103 5.63 5.49 -0.78
CA THR A 103 4.89 6.62 -0.17
C THR A 103 5.72 7.25 0.94
N ALA A 104 5.41 8.50 1.29
CA ALA A 104 5.92 9.08 2.53
C ALA A 104 5.23 8.42 3.75
N PRO A 105 5.89 8.39 4.92
CA PRO A 105 5.34 7.79 6.13
C PRO A 105 4.05 8.50 6.55
N GLY A 106 2.92 7.78 6.47
CA GLY A 106 1.58 8.28 6.83
C GLY A 106 1.06 7.62 8.10
N ASP A 107 0.14 8.26 8.81
CA ASP A 107 -0.52 7.64 9.97
C ASP A 107 -1.67 6.73 9.49
N PRO A 108 -1.60 5.40 9.71
CA PRO A 108 -2.64 4.47 9.28
C PRO A 108 -3.95 4.63 10.07
N ASN A 109 -3.90 5.20 11.28
CA ASN A 109 -5.04 5.42 12.16
C ASN A 109 -5.58 6.85 12.08
N ALA A 110 -4.93 7.75 11.32
CA ALA A 110 -5.46 9.09 11.13
C ALA A 110 -6.87 9.02 10.56
N GLU A 111 -7.80 9.71 11.22
CA GLU A 111 -9.05 10.09 10.58
C GLU A 111 -8.66 10.79 9.28
N GLU A 112 -9.24 10.35 8.17
CA GLU A 112 -8.92 10.92 6.87
C GLU A 112 -9.29 12.39 6.90
N VAL A 113 -8.30 13.23 7.19
CA VAL A 113 -8.39 14.66 7.02
C VAL A 113 -8.68 14.80 5.54
N ALA A 114 -9.89 15.23 5.19
CA ALA A 114 -10.28 15.43 3.82
C ALA A 114 -9.24 16.37 3.19
N GLN A 115 -8.26 15.81 2.49
CA GLN A 115 -7.27 16.56 1.73
C GLN A 115 -7.95 17.04 0.46
N GLY A 116 -8.88 17.95 0.67
CA GLY A 116 -9.48 18.82 -0.32
C GLY A 116 -9.44 20.23 0.25
N SER A 117 -8.89 21.15 -0.54
CA SER A 117 -8.87 22.60 -0.30
C SER A 117 -7.70 23.17 0.50
N LEU A 118 -6.50 23.16 -0.10
CA LEU A 118 -5.57 24.30 -0.03
C LEU A 118 -4.88 24.43 -1.40
N ALA A 119 -5.69 24.74 -2.40
CA ALA A 119 -5.26 25.25 -3.69
C ALA A 119 -6.39 26.09 -4.30
N VAL A 120 -6.70 27.22 -3.65
CA VAL A 120 -7.29 28.42 -4.27
C VAL A 120 -6.70 29.64 -3.57
#